data_AF-A0A8T6E7P8-F1
#
_entry.id   AF-A0A8T6E7P8-F1
#
_cell.length_a   1.000
_cell.length_b   1.000
_cell.length_c   1.000
_cell.angle_alpha   90.00
_cell.angle_beta   90.00
_cell.angle_gamma   90.00
#
_symmetry.space_group_name_H-M   'P 1'
#
loop_
_entity.id
_entity.type
_entity.pdbx_description
1 polymer ?
#
loop_
_entity_poly.entity_id
_entity_poly.type
_entity_poly.pdbx_seq_one_letter_code
_entity_poly.pdbx_strand_id
1 'polypeptide(L)'
;ADSLAEAESKGDFAADFRPHLVSDYRAVLEALEDDTRRVLDARSPGRFRGVDPEPRPGLRGGHMPNAENLPFVRLLENGVMKPADELREIFAEFGAPERRLISSCGSGITACVIALAAHEAGLDDVSVYDGSWVEWGTPGHLPVVTD
;
A
#
# COMPACT_ATOMS: atom_id res chain seq x y z
N ALA A 1 30.87 -15.66 -0.23
CA ALA A 1 31.51 -14.47 0.32
C ALA A 1 31.17 -13.34 -0.62
N ASP A 2 30.18 -12.51 -0.26
CA ASP A 2 29.82 -11.34 -1.06
C ASP A 2 30.99 -10.36 -1.03
N SER A 3 31.66 -10.20 -2.17
CA SER A 3 32.62 -9.12 -2.35
C SER A 3 31.84 -7.85 -2.64
N LEU A 4 31.26 -7.25 -1.62
CA LEU A 4 30.93 -5.83 -1.69
C LEU A 4 32.27 -5.09 -1.67
N ALA A 5 32.85 -4.89 -2.85
CA ALA A 5 34.02 -4.03 -3.00
C ALA A 5 33.62 -2.63 -2.53
N GLU A 6 34.41 -2.04 -1.64
CA GLU A 6 34.22 -0.63 -1.29
C GLU A 6 34.37 0.21 -2.57
N ALA A 7 33.44 1.14 -2.76
CA ALA A 7 33.48 2.01 -3.94
C ALA A 7 34.81 2.79 -3.96
N GLU A 8 35.51 2.73 -5.09
CA GLU A 8 36.82 3.39 -5.26
C GLU A 8 36.72 4.93 -5.15
N SER A 9 35.52 5.49 -5.30
CA SER A 9 35.23 6.90 -5.08
C SER A 9 33.79 7.12 -4.64
N LYS A 10 33.54 8.26 -3.96
CA LYS A 10 32.17 8.70 -3.67
C LYS A 10 31.49 9.13 -4.96
N GLY A 11 30.27 8.63 -5.20
CA GLY A 11 29.40 9.15 -6.26
C GLY A 11 28.79 10.51 -5.91
N ASP A 12 27.97 11.03 -6.81
CA ASP A 12 27.33 12.35 -6.77
C ASP A 12 25.79 12.27 -6.60
N PHE A 13 25.30 11.19 -5.99
CA PHE A 13 23.87 10.95 -5.80
C PHE A 13 23.16 12.12 -5.11
N ALA A 14 22.17 12.69 -5.79
CA ALA A 14 21.26 13.69 -5.25
C ALA A 14 19.85 13.10 -5.17
N ALA A 15 19.26 13.12 -3.98
CA ALA A 15 17.87 12.72 -3.79
C ALA A 15 16.93 13.89 -4.05
N ASP A 16 15.88 13.65 -4.83
CA ASP A 16 14.75 14.57 -4.97
C ASP A 16 13.48 13.88 -4.47
N PHE A 17 12.92 14.39 -3.37
CA PHE A 17 11.75 13.80 -2.74
C PHE A 17 10.49 14.16 -3.51
N ARG A 18 9.70 13.15 -3.90
CA ARG A 18 8.44 13.30 -4.63
C ARG A 18 7.25 13.16 -3.67
N PRO A 19 6.74 14.24 -3.05
CA PRO A 19 5.74 14.16 -1.99
C PRO A 19 4.41 13.56 -2.44
N HIS A 20 4.03 13.70 -3.71
CA HIS A 20 2.78 13.15 -4.25
C HIS A 20 2.73 11.62 -4.25
N LEU A 21 3.89 10.94 -4.15
CA LEU A 21 3.99 9.48 -4.07
C LEU A 21 3.81 8.94 -2.64
N VAL A 22 3.73 9.81 -1.63
CA VAL A 22 3.60 9.43 -0.22
C VAL A 22 2.38 10.12 0.39
N SER A 23 1.51 9.34 1.03
CA SER A 23 0.38 9.84 1.80
C SER A 23 0.66 9.73 3.30
N ASP A 24 0.16 10.69 4.09
CA ASP A 24 0.09 10.60 5.55
C ASP A 24 -1.32 10.17 6.01
N TYR A 25 -1.52 9.99 7.32
CA TYR A 25 -2.83 9.59 7.84
C TYR A 25 -3.94 10.60 7.54
N ARG A 26 -3.62 11.89 7.33
CA ARG A 26 -4.63 12.93 7.01
C ARG A 26 -5.13 12.76 5.59
N ALA A 27 -4.21 12.55 4.64
CA ALA A 27 -4.56 12.25 3.26
C ALA A 27 -5.42 10.97 3.15
N VAL A 28 -5.14 9.98 4.01
CA VAL A 28 -5.97 8.77 4.11
C VAL A 28 -7.35 9.08 4.68
N LEU A 29 -7.47 9.83 5.80
CA LEU A 29 -8.77 10.21 6.36
C LEU A 29 -9.66 10.91 5.33
N GLU A 30 -9.10 11.86 4.57
CA GLU A 30 -9.82 12.52 3.47
C GLU A 30 -10.24 11.52 2.39
N ALA A 31 -9.37 10.58 2.02
CA ALA A 31 -9.65 9.58 0.99
C ALA A 31 -10.74 8.58 1.38
N LEU A 32 -10.91 8.29 2.68
CA LEU A 32 -11.97 7.40 3.15
C LEU A 32 -13.38 8.00 3.03
N GLU A 33 -13.47 9.33 2.85
CA GLU A 33 -14.72 10.09 2.66
C GLU A 33 -14.93 10.58 1.21
N ASP A 34 -13.97 10.32 0.32
CA ASP A 34 -13.96 10.83 -1.06
C ASP A 34 -14.13 9.68 -2.07
N ASP A 35 -15.26 9.67 -2.78
CA ASP A 35 -15.55 8.64 -3.79
C ASP A 35 -14.66 8.68 -5.04
N THR A 36 -13.86 9.73 -5.19
CA THR A 36 -12.83 9.83 -6.24
C THR A 36 -11.50 9.19 -5.84
N ARG A 37 -11.38 8.71 -4.59
CA ARG A 37 -10.17 8.08 -4.04
C ARG A 37 -10.48 6.68 -3.52
N ARG A 38 -9.48 5.79 -3.54
CA ARG A 38 -9.58 4.46 -2.93
C ARG A 38 -8.33 4.09 -2.17
N VAL A 39 -8.54 3.54 -0.98
CA VAL A 39 -7.47 3.03 -0.12
C VAL A 39 -7.43 1.52 -0.23
N LEU A 40 -6.31 0.98 -0.72
CA LEU A 40 -6.11 -0.45 -0.94
C LEU A 40 -5.13 -1.02 0.10
N ASP A 41 -5.57 -1.99 0.88
CA ASP A 41 -4.76 -2.65 1.91
C ASP A 41 -4.17 -3.97 1.39
N ALA A 42 -2.84 -4.06 1.38
CA ALA A 42 -2.07 -5.19 0.87
C ALA A 42 -1.94 -6.38 1.83
N ARG A 43 -2.46 -6.27 3.06
CA ARG A 43 -2.40 -7.35 4.06
C ARG A 43 -3.25 -8.55 3.65
N SER A 44 -3.07 -9.67 4.35
CA SER A 44 -3.91 -10.86 4.17
C SER A 44 -5.36 -10.55 4.53
N PRO A 45 -6.35 -11.26 3.94
CA PRO A 45 -7.76 -11.06 4.27
C PRO A 45 -8.07 -11.24 5.76
N GLY A 46 -7.43 -12.20 6.43
CA GLY A 46 -7.65 -12.42 7.86
C GLY A 46 -7.15 -11.27 8.74
N ARG A 47 -5.99 -10.67 8.41
CA ARG A 47 -5.49 -9.48 9.11
C ARG A 47 -6.36 -8.25 8.85
N PHE A 48 -6.79 -8.07 7.61
CA PHE A 48 -7.69 -6.98 7.21
C PHE A 48 -9.04 -7.07 7.94
N ARG A 49 -9.64 -8.25 8.03
CA ARG A 49 -10.91 -8.46 8.76
C ARG A 49 -10.76 -8.40 10.28
N GLY A 50 -9.53 -8.55 10.78
CA GLY A 50 -9.23 -8.61 12.22
C GLY A 50 -9.39 -10.00 12.85
N VAL A 51 -9.49 -11.04 12.03
CA VAL A 51 -9.54 -12.45 12.45
C VAL A 51 -8.15 -12.97 12.83
N ASP A 52 -7.14 -12.60 12.04
CA ASP A 52 -5.75 -12.95 12.30
C ASP A 52 -5.06 -11.85 13.11
N PRO A 53 -4.18 -12.20 14.06
CA PRO A 53 -3.45 -11.21 14.84
C PRO A 53 -2.44 -10.45 13.97
N GLU A 54 -2.22 -9.19 14.33
CA GLU A 54 -1.12 -8.41 13.78
C GLU A 54 0.24 -8.91 14.32
N PRO A 55 1.29 -9.01 13.48
CA PRO A 55 2.60 -9.51 13.93
C PRO A 55 3.24 -8.66 15.02
N ARG A 56 2.93 -7.35 15.04
CA ARG A 56 3.44 -6.42 16.05
C ARG A 56 2.48 -6.39 17.26
N PRO A 57 2.96 -6.71 18.48
CA PRO A 57 2.12 -6.68 19.67
C PRO A 57 1.50 -5.31 19.94
N GLY A 58 0.25 -5.31 20.40
CA GLY A 58 -0.46 -4.10 20.83
C GLY A 58 -1.18 -3.32 19.72
N LEU A 59 -1.08 -3.74 18.47
CA LEU A 59 -1.89 -3.19 17.39
C LEU A 59 -3.33 -3.71 17.46
N ARG A 60 -4.28 -2.84 17.11
CA ARG A 60 -5.69 -3.20 16.91
C ARG A 60 -5.82 -4.11 15.67
N GLY A 61 -6.73 -5.08 15.72
CA GLY A 61 -7.15 -5.84 14.54
C GLY A 61 -8.14 -5.03 13.69
N GLY A 62 -8.35 -5.45 12.44
CA GLY A 62 -9.29 -4.83 11.52
C GLY A 62 -8.62 -4.01 10.42
N HIS A 63 -9.37 -3.05 9.89
CA HIS A 63 -8.95 -2.18 8.79
C HIS A 63 -9.53 -0.77 8.91
N MET A 64 -9.12 0.11 7.98
CA MET A 64 -9.60 1.49 7.88
C MET A 64 -11.02 1.48 7.28
N PRO A 65 -11.98 2.27 7.80
CA PRO A 65 -13.33 2.32 7.22
C PRO A 65 -13.29 2.60 5.72
N ASN A 66 -14.10 1.91 4.92
CA ASN A 66 -14.16 2.06 3.45
C ASN A 66 -12.88 1.71 2.68
N ALA A 67 -11.79 1.30 3.33
CA ALA A 67 -10.67 0.70 2.62
C ALA A 67 -11.07 -0.66 2.05
N GLU A 68 -10.43 -1.05 0.96
CA GLU A 68 -10.67 -2.34 0.29
C GLU A 68 -9.42 -3.22 0.38
N ASN A 69 -9.60 -4.53 0.50
CA ASN A 69 -8.48 -5.46 0.61
C ASN A 69 -8.02 -5.93 -0.77
N LEU A 70 -6.76 -5.64 -1.11
CA LEU A 70 -6.06 -6.17 -2.27
C LEU A 70 -4.76 -6.85 -1.80
N PRO A 71 -4.81 -8.11 -1.32
CA PRO A 71 -3.61 -8.81 -0.87
C PRO A 71 -2.55 -8.81 -1.98
N PHE A 72 -1.32 -8.38 -1.67
CA PHE A 72 -0.29 -8.16 -2.70
C PHE A 72 0.00 -9.40 -3.56
N VAL A 73 -0.18 -10.60 -2.99
CA VAL A 73 -0.02 -11.88 -3.70
C VAL A 73 -0.95 -12.03 -4.90
N ARG A 74 -2.08 -11.31 -4.94
CA ARG A 74 -3.01 -11.31 -6.08
C ARG A 74 -2.39 -10.66 -7.33
N LEU A 75 -1.42 -9.77 -7.12
CA LEU A 75 -0.72 -9.05 -8.19
C LEU A 75 0.46 -9.83 -8.77
N LEU A 76 0.74 -11.02 -8.19
CA LEU A 76 1.88 -11.84 -8.55
C LEU A 76 1.42 -13.18 -9.14
N GLU A 77 2.20 -13.71 -10.07
CA GLU A 77 2.14 -15.08 -10.54
C GLU A 77 3.51 -15.73 -10.34
N ASN A 78 3.58 -16.79 -9.54
CA ASN A 78 4.84 -17.48 -9.20
C ASN A 78 5.95 -16.55 -8.67
N GLY A 79 5.57 -15.51 -7.93
CA GLY A 79 6.50 -14.52 -7.37
C GLY A 79 6.95 -13.42 -8.35
N VAL A 80 6.41 -13.41 -9.57
CA VAL A 80 6.67 -12.40 -10.60
C VAL A 80 5.44 -11.51 -10.75
N MET A 81 5.62 -10.22 -11.07
CA MET A 81 4.51 -9.32 -11.36
C MET A 81 3.67 -9.84 -12.53
N LYS A 82 2.34 -9.77 -12.41
CA LYS A 82 1.43 -10.13 -13.50
C LYS A 82 1.59 -9.21 -14.71
N PRO A 83 1.19 -9.66 -15.92
CA PRO A 83 1.10 -8.81 -17.10
C PRO A 83 0.22 -7.57 -16.91
N ALA A 84 0.57 -6.48 -17.58
CA ALA A 84 -0.09 -5.18 -17.41
C ALA A 84 -1.61 -5.19 -17.71
N ASP A 85 -2.06 -6.04 -18.62
CA ASP A 85 -3.48 -6.26 -18.93
C ASP A 85 -4.24 -6.94 -17.78
N GLU A 86 -3.69 -8.00 -17.19
CA GLU A 86 -4.28 -8.61 -15.98
C GLU A 86 -4.31 -7.62 -14.80
N LEU A 87 -3.25 -6.82 -14.63
CA LEU A 87 -3.21 -5.81 -13.57
C LEU A 87 -4.29 -4.74 -13.77
N ARG A 88 -4.52 -4.28 -15.02
CA ARG A 88 -5.61 -3.34 -15.33
C ARG A 88 -6.98 -3.92 -14.98
N GLU A 89 -7.21 -5.19 -15.28
CA GLU A 89 -8.45 -5.88 -14.90
C GLU A 89 -8.64 -5.92 -13.37
N ILE A 90 -7.58 -6.26 -12.63
CA ILE A 90 -7.60 -6.26 -11.16
C ILE A 90 -7.89 -4.85 -10.61
N PHE A 91 -7.23 -3.82 -11.12
CA PHE A 91 -7.42 -2.45 -10.64
C PHE A 91 -8.77 -1.83 -11.03
N ALA A 92 -9.38 -2.29 -12.13
CA ALA A 92 -10.73 -1.87 -12.54
C ALA A 92 -11.80 -2.26 -11.51
N GLU A 93 -11.60 -3.36 -10.77
CA GLU A 93 -12.49 -3.75 -9.65
C GLU A 93 -12.55 -2.68 -8.55
N PHE A 94 -11.49 -1.88 -8.42
CA PHE A 94 -11.37 -0.80 -7.44
C PHE A 94 -11.66 0.58 -8.05
N GLY A 95 -12.09 0.64 -9.31
CA GLY A 95 -12.46 1.89 -9.99
C GLY A 95 -11.29 2.69 -10.55
N ALA A 96 -10.15 2.06 -10.82
CA ALA A 96 -9.11 2.67 -11.65
C ALA A 96 -9.45 2.52 -13.15
N PRO A 97 -9.06 3.47 -14.01
CA PRO A 97 -8.23 4.65 -13.73
C PRO A 97 -8.98 5.87 -13.18
N GLU A 98 -10.30 5.82 -13.02
CA GLU A 98 -11.12 6.99 -12.65
C GLU A 98 -10.89 7.45 -11.21
N ARG A 99 -10.41 6.57 -10.33
CA ARG A 99 -10.12 6.86 -8.93
C ARG A 99 -8.63 6.87 -8.62
N ARG A 100 -8.21 7.87 -7.86
CA ARG A 100 -6.85 7.94 -7.29
C ARG A 100 -6.66 6.84 -6.26
N LEU A 101 -5.51 6.15 -6.31
CA LEU A 101 -5.21 5.06 -5.39
C LEU A 101 -4.27 5.49 -4.26
N ILE A 102 -4.52 5.02 -3.05
CA ILE A 102 -3.59 5.05 -1.92
C ILE A 102 -3.37 3.62 -1.46
N SER A 103 -2.15 3.11 -1.58
CA SER A 103 -1.81 1.78 -1.08
C SER A 103 -1.35 1.84 0.37
N SER A 104 -1.74 0.83 1.15
CA SER A 104 -1.37 0.66 2.55
C SER A 104 -1.10 -0.82 2.81
N CYS A 105 -0.44 -1.14 3.93
CA CYS A 105 -0.30 -2.51 4.41
C CYS A 105 -0.07 -2.54 5.93
N GLY A 106 0.83 -3.41 6.42
CA GLY A 106 1.30 -3.36 7.80
C GLY A 106 2.15 -2.13 8.11
N SER A 107 3.17 -1.84 7.28
CA SER A 107 4.22 -0.86 7.60
C SER A 107 4.84 -0.21 6.35
N GLY A 108 4.04 0.04 5.31
CA GLY A 108 4.48 0.69 4.06
C GLY A 108 5.21 -0.23 3.07
N ILE A 109 5.69 -1.41 3.47
CA ILE A 109 6.55 -2.25 2.61
C ILE A 109 5.76 -2.95 1.48
N THR A 110 4.84 -3.85 1.81
CA THR A 110 4.08 -4.57 0.77
C THR A 110 3.08 -3.67 0.03
N ALA A 111 2.79 -2.47 0.56
CA ALA A 111 2.04 -1.43 -0.14
C ALA A 111 2.75 -0.97 -1.43
N CYS A 112 4.09 -0.99 -1.44
CA CYS A 112 4.88 -0.70 -2.64
C CYS A 112 4.65 -1.71 -3.77
N VAL A 113 4.23 -2.95 -3.46
CA VAL A 113 3.88 -3.94 -4.51
C VAL A 113 2.61 -3.51 -5.25
N ILE A 114 1.61 -2.99 -4.54
CA ILE A 114 0.42 -2.40 -5.18
C ILE A 114 0.82 -1.19 -6.03
N ALA A 115 1.64 -0.28 -5.49
CA ALA A 115 2.07 0.91 -6.23
C ALA A 115 2.88 0.56 -7.50
N LEU A 116 3.78 -0.43 -7.41
CA LEU A 116 4.52 -0.93 -8.57
C LEU A 116 3.58 -1.58 -9.59
N ALA A 117 2.65 -2.44 -9.16
CA ALA A 117 1.69 -3.07 -10.04
C ALA A 117 0.81 -2.04 -10.77
N ALA A 118 0.38 -0.99 -10.08
CA ALA A 118 -0.36 0.12 -10.68
C ALA A 118 0.47 0.82 -11.75
N HIS A 119 1.74 1.13 -11.46
CA HIS A 119 2.66 1.72 -12.43
C HIS A 119 2.86 0.83 -13.68
N GLU A 120 3.10 -0.48 -13.51
CA GLU A 120 3.22 -1.44 -14.62
C GLU A 120 1.92 -1.54 -15.45
N ALA A 121 0.76 -1.33 -14.83
CA ALA A 121 -0.53 -1.25 -15.49
C ALA A 121 -0.74 0.06 -16.29
N GLY A 122 0.12 1.07 -16.09
CA GLY A 122 -0.01 2.42 -16.64
C GLY A 122 -0.88 3.36 -15.78
N LEU A 123 -1.02 3.07 -14.49
CA LEU A 123 -1.79 3.84 -13.51
C LEU A 123 -0.82 4.61 -12.59
N ASP A 124 -0.55 5.87 -12.93
CA ASP A 124 0.47 6.66 -12.22
C ASP A 124 -0.07 7.48 -11.03
N ASP A 125 -1.39 7.64 -10.89
CA ASP A 125 -2.00 8.35 -9.74
C ASP A 125 -2.19 7.42 -8.54
N VAL A 126 -1.06 6.95 -8.01
CA VAL A 126 -0.97 6.11 -6.84
C VAL A 126 0.05 6.67 -5.84
N SER A 127 -0.28 6.57 -4.55
CA SER A 127 0.62 6.95 -3.46
C SER A 127 0.67 5.87 -2.39
N VAL A 128 1.78 5.80 -1.64
CA VAL A 128 1.94 4.86 -0.52
C VAL A 128 1.67 5.58 0.79
N TYR A 129 0.76 5.06 1.60
CA TYR A 129 0.64 5.46 2.99
C TYR A 129 1.72 4.78 3.83
N ASP A 130 2.81 5.50 4.09
CA ASP A 130 4.02 4.98 4.74
C ASP A 130 3.76 4.47 6.17
N GLY A 131 3.01 5.25 6.96
CA GLY A 131 2.63 4.87 8.32
C GLY A 131 1.81 3.57 8.39
N SER A 132 0.97 3.34 7.37
CA SER A 132 0.23 2.09 7.18
C SER A 132 -0.54 1.64 8.44
N TRP A 133 -0.82 0.34 8.59
CA TRP A 133 -1.53 -0.19 9.75
C TRP A 133 -0.76 -0.08 11.08
N VAL A 134 0.57 0.06 11.05
CA VAL A 134 1.34 0.30 12.28
C VAL A 134 0.97 1.66 12.87
N GLU A 135 0.94 2.74 12.07
CA GLU A 135 0.46 4.04 12.53
C GLU A 135 -1.04 3.98 12.83
N TRP A 136 -1.84 3.49 11.88
CA TRP A 136 -3.29 3.54 11.97
C TRP A 136 -3.86 2.63 13.08
N GLY A 137 -3.36 1.40 13.16
CA GLY A 137 -3.81 0.36 14.08
C GLY A 137 -3.29 0.53 15.51
N THR A 138 -2.30 1.41 15.75
CA THR A 138 -1.88 1.76 17.11
C THR A 138 -3.08 2.31 17.89
N PRO A 139 -3.31 1.93 19.16
CA PRO A 139 -4.42 2.45 19.97
C PRO A 139 -4.43 3.98 19.98
N GLY A 140 -5.54 4.58 19.55
CA GLY A 140 -5.64 6.01 19.33
C GLY A 140 -6.99 6.43 18.77
N HIS A 141 -7.06 7.65 18.23
CA HIS A 141 -8.29 8.28 17.76
C HIS A 141 -8.70 7.89 16.33
N LEU A 142 -7.81 7.26 15.56
CA LEU A 142 -8.10 6.87 14.18
C LEU A 142 -9.15 5.74 14.15
N PRO A 143 -10.17 5.84 13.26
CA PRO A 143 -11.29 4.92 13.24
C PRO A 143 -10.88 3.55 12.70
N VAL A 144 -11.45 2.48 13.24
CA VAL A 144 -11.17 1.10 12.85
C VAL A 144 -12.49 0.35 12.72
N VAL A 145 -12.58 -0.50 11.71
CA VAL A 145 -13.69 -1.43 11.47
C VAL A 145 -13.18 -2.88 11.45
N THR A 146 -14.08 -3.82 11.74
CA THR A 146 -13.85 -5.27 11.72
C THR A 146 -15.04 -5.92 11.02
N ASP A 147 -14.78 -6.97 10.24
CA ASP A 147 -15.81 -7.73 9.49
C ASP A 147 -16.08 -9.11 10.10
#